data_AF-A0A3N5HPT1-F1
#
_entry.id   AF-A0A3N5HPT1-F1
#
_cell.length_a   1.000
_cell.length_b   1.000
_cell.length_c   1.000
_cell.angle_alpha   90.00
_cell.angle_beta   90.00
_cell.angle_gamma   90.00
#
_symmetry.space_group_name_H-M   'P 1'
#
loop_
_entity.id
_entity.type
_entity.pdbx_description
1 polymer ?
#
loop_
_entity_poly.entity_id
_entity_poly.type
_entity_poly.pdbx_seq_one_letter_code
_entity_poly.pdbx_strand_id
1 'polypeptide(L)'
;MSARIGRRQFLLTSAGAVAASSLALDRAPAYAQQRELTLLSWNHFVPASDEELRKQAEAFAKQAGIKMRVDTIAHLQLPAKYAAEAASQTGHDM
;
A
#
# COMPACT_ATOMS: atom_id res chain seq x y z
N MET A 1 -19.42 -45.70 -16.04
CA MET A 1 -20.68 -44.96 -15.79
C MET A 1 -20.32 -43.48 -15.60
N SER A 2 -20.68 -42.61 -16.55
CA SER A 2 -20.41 -41.17 -16.45
C SER A 2 -21.50 -40.49 -15.62
N ALA A 3 -21.16 -39.95 -14.46
CA ALA A 3 -22.10 -39.24 -13.60
C ALA A 3 -22.43 -37.88 -14.24
N ARG A 4 -23.67 -37.71 -14.71
CA ARG A 4 -24.14 -36.43 -15.26
C ARG A 4 -24.37 -35.46 -14.11
N ILE A 5 -23.55 -34.43 -14.01
CA ILE A 5 -23.75 -33.33 -13.06
C ILE A 5 -24.90 -32.45 -13.57
N GLY A 6 -25.99 -32.38 -12.81
CA GLY A 6 -27.14 -31.53 -13.14
C GLY A 6 -26.87 -30.04 -12.86
N ARG A 7 -27.56 -29.14 -13.57
CA ARG A 7 -27.43 -27.67 -13.40
C ARG A 7 -27.58 -27.22 -11.95
N ARG A 8 -28.50 -27.83 -11.18
CA ARG A 8 -28.70 -27.52 -9.75
C ARG A 8 -27.50 -27.97 -8.89
N GLN A 9 -26.95 -29.15 -9.16
CA GLN A 9 -25.76 -29.65 -8.49
C GLN A 9 -24.57 -28.71 -8.74
N PHE A 10 -24.42 -28.25 -9.98
CA PHE A 10 -23.39 -27.29 -10.40
C PHE A 10 -23.57 -25.92 -9.73
N LEU A 11 -24.79 -25.39 -9.67
CA LEU A 11 -25.07 -24.12 -9.00
C LEU A 11 -24.85 -24.20 -7.48
N LEU A 12 -25.23 -25.31 -6.85
CA LEU A 12 -24.97 -25.53 -5.42
C LEU A 12 -23.48 -25.67 -5.11
N THR A 13 -22.74 -26.41 -5.92
CA THR A 13 -21.28 -26.56 -5.73
C THR A 13 -20.52 -25.27 -6.01
N SER A 14 -20.87 -24.53 -7.06
CA SER A 14 -20.24 -23.24 -7.37
C SER A 14 -20.57 -22.17 -6.32
N ALA A 15 -21.81 -22.08 -5.84
CA ALA A 15 -22.17 -21.15 -4.77
C ALA A 15 -21.42 -21.46 -3.46
N GLY A 16 -21.29 -22.73 -3.09
CA GLY A 16 -20.49 -23.14 -1.93
C GLY A 16 -19.00 -22.82 -2.07
N ALA A 17 -18.43 -23.00 -3.26
CA ALA A 17 -17.03 -22.69 -3.52
C ALA A 17 -16.74 -21.18 -3.47
N VAL A 18 -17.63 -20.34 -4.02
CA VAL A 18 -17.47 -18.88 -3.97
C VAL A 18 -17.62 -18.36 -2.54
N ALA A 19 -18.62 -18.82 -1.78
CA ALA A 19 -18.82 -18.43 -0.39
C ALA A 19 -17.63 -18.83 0.52
N ALA A 20 -17.09 -20.04 0.33
CA ALA A 20 -15.90 -20.49 1.06
C ALA A 20 -14.66 -19.67 0.67
N SER A 21 -14.51 -19.29 -0.61
CA SER A 21 -13.39 -18.45 -1.05
C SER A 21 -13.47 -17.02 -0.49
N SER A 22 -14.66 -16.43 -0.40
CA SER A 22 -14.84 -15.10 0.18
C SER A 22 -14.59 -15.05 1.68
N LEU A 23 -14.78 -16.16 2.40
CA LEU A 23 -14.46 -16.28 3.82
C LEU A 23 -12.99 -16.61 4.09
N ALA A 24 -12.31 -17.28 3.15
CA ALA A 24 -10.88 -17.54 3.22
C ALA A 24 -10.03 -16.31 2.86
N LEU A 25 -10.58 -15.39 2.08
CA LEU A 25 -9.99 -14.09 1.79
C LEU A 25 -10.43 -13.07 2.85
N ASP A 26 -9.87 -13.19 4.06
CA ASP A 26 -10.06 -12.25 5.19
C ASP A 26 -9.58 -10.81 4.87
N ARG A 27 -9.05 -10.60 3.67
CA ARG A 27 -8.76 -9.30 3.07
C ARG A 27 -9.36 -9.24 1.68
N ALA A 28 -10.21 -8.23 1.46
CA ALA A 28 -10.65 -7.86 0.13
C ALA A 28 -9.42 -7.70 -0.80
N PRO A 29 -9.53 -8.10 -2.08
CA PRO A 29 -8.43 -7.95 -3.02
C PRO A 29 -7.94 -6.50 -3.01
N ALA A 30 -6.69 -6.31 -2.59
CA ALA A 30 -6.07 -5.01 -2.34
C ALA A 30 -5.85 -4.16 -3.62
N TYR A 31 -6.53 -4.52 -4.72
CA TYR A 31 -6.58 -3.81 -5.99
C TYR A 31 -7.51 -2.60 -5.95
N ALA A 32 -8.49 -2.56 -5.05
CA ALA A 32 -9.45 -1.45 -4.97
C ALA A 32 -9.06 -0.35 -3.94
N GLN A 33 -8.01 -0.57 -3.14
CA GLN A 33 -7.61 0.38 -2.10
C GLN A 33 -6.53 1.32 -2.66
N GLN A 34 -6.81 2.64 -2.66
CA GLN A 34 -5.78 3.63 -2.96
C GLN A 34 -4.69 3.52 -1.89
N ARG A 35 -3.49 3.11 -2.29
CA ARG A 35 -2.33 3.03 -1.40
C ARG A 35 -1.63 4.38 -1.41
N GLU A 36 -1.31 4.90 -0.23
CA GLU A 36 -0.46 6.07 -0.06
C GLU A 36 0.84 5.60 0.58
N LEU A 37 1.98 6.05 0.06
CA LEU A 37 3.30 5.85 0.61
C LEU A 37 3.83 7.19 1.12
N THR A 38 4.32 7.21 2.34
CA THR A 38 4.82 8.40 3.01
C THR A 38 6.31 8.25 3.29
N LEU A 39 7.11 9.22 2.86
CA LEU A 39 8.57 9.21 2.97
C LEU A 39 9.02 10.42 3.77
N LEU A 40 9.77 10.18 4.85
CA LEU A 40 10.46 11.23 5.59
C LEU A 40 11.92 11.34 5.13
N SER A 41 12.32 12.53 4.68
CA SER A 41 13.70 12.83 4.33
C SER A 41 14.22 14.06 5.09
N TRP A 42 15.54 14.28 5.08
CA TRP A 42 16.06 15.57 5.52
C TRP A 42 15.96 16.60 4.38
N ASN A 43 15.96 17.89 4.74
CA ASN A 43 16.17 18.98 3.79
C ASN A 43 17.59 18.87 3.20
N HIS A 44 17.69 18.81 1.88
CA HIS A 44 19.00 18.74 1.23
C HIS A 44 19.71 20.10 1.31
N PHE A 45 21.04 20.05 1.43
CA PHE A 45 21.86 21.27 1.41
C PHE A 45 21.66 22.07 0.11
N VAL A 46 21.40 21.36 -0.99
CA VAL A 46 21.07 21.93 -2.30
C VAL A 46 19.55 21.83 -2.50
N PRO A 47 18.80 22.95 -2.58
CA PRO A 47 17.35 22.92 -2.75
C PRO A 47 16.88 22.17 -4.02
N ALA A 48 17.68 22.20 -5.09
CA ALA A 48 17.38 21.46 -6.32
C ALA A 48 17.33 19.94 -6.11
N SER A 49 18.06 19.41 -5.12
CA SER A 49 18.00 17.97 -4.81
C SER A 49 16.65 17.58 -4.21
N ASP A 50 16.03 18.46 -3.41
CA ASP A 50 14.67 18.23 -2.89
C ASP A 50 13.63 18.25 -4.02
N GLU A 51 13.82 19.09 -5.04
CA GLU A 51 12.95 19.11 -6.23
C GLU A 51 13.08 17.81 -7.04
N GLU A 52 14.31 17.34 -7.28
CA GLU A 52 14.55 16.09 -7.99
C GLU A 52 14.02 14.88 -7.20
N LEU A 53 14.15 14.88 -5.87
CA LEU A 53 13.56 13.84 -5.02
C LEU A 53 12.04 13.78 -5.18
N ARG A 54 11.36 14.94 -5.19
CA ARG A 54 9.91 15.00 -5.44
C ARG A 54 9.54 14.51 -6.83
N LYS A 55 10.31 14.87 -7.87
CA LYS A 55 10.07 14.35 -9.24
C LYS A 55 10.23 12.83 -9.32
N GLN A 56 11.25 12.28 -8.66
CA GLN A 56 11.46 10.83 -8.60
C GLN A 56 10.33 10.13 -7.85
N ALA A 57 9.88 10.70 -6.74
CA ALA A 57 8.73 10.21 -5.99
C ALA A 57 7.45 10.20 -6.84
N GLU A 58 7.19 11.26 -7.61
CA GLU A 58 6.05 11.30 -8.55
C GLU A 58 6.17 10.27 -9.67
N ALA A 59 7.37 10.08 -10.23
CA ALA A 59 7.60 9.08 -11.27
C ALA A 59 7.36 7.67 -10.74
N PHE A 60 7.85 7.37 -9.54
CA PHE A 60 7.60 6.11 -8.84
C PHE A 60 6.11 5.91 -8.53
N ALA A 61 5.44 6.94 -7.99
CA ALA A 61 4.02 6.92 -7.69
C ALA A 61 3.17 6.55 -8.92
N LYS A 62 3.49 7.13 -10.09
CA LYS A 62 2.85 6.82 -11.36
C LYS A 62 3.10 5.38 -11.81
N GLN A 63 4.32 4.87 -11.67
CA GLN A 63 4.67 3.50 -12.06
C GLN A 63 4.01 2.46 -11.15
N ALA A 64 3.97 2.72 -9.83
CA ALA A 64 3.40 1.82 -8.84
C ALA A 64 1.88 1.95 -8.73
N GLY A 65 1.26 2.98 -9.32
CA GLY A 65 -0.17 3.25 -9.21
C GLY A 65 -0.61 3.64 -7.80
N ILE A 66 0.28 4.28 -7.03
CA ILE A 66 0.05 4.70 -5.65
C ILE A 66 0.15 6.22 -5.52
N LYS A 67 -0.36 6.78 -4.42
CA LYS A 67 -0.05 8.16 -4.01
C LYS A 67 1.26 8.16 -3.23
N MET A 68 2.12 9.16 -3.43
CA MET A 68 3.34 9.31 -2.65
C MET A 68 3.45 10.72 -2.09
N ARG A 69 3.82 10.83 -0.81
CA ARG A 69 4.10 12.08 -0.10
C ARG A 69 5.54 12.07 0.41
N VAL A 70 6.26 13.15 0.16
CA VAL A 70 7.64 13.35 0.62
C VAL A 70 7.67 14.54 1.56
N ASP A 71 7.90 14.27 2.83
CA ASP A 71 8.03 15.27 3.88
C ASP A 71 9.52 15.45 4.23
N THR A 72 9.96 16.70 4.31
CA THR A 72 11.37 17.03 4.55
C THR A 72 11.53 17.84 5.83
N ILE A 73 12.50 17.47 6.67
CA ILE A 73 12.79 18.17 7.93
C ILE A 73 14.28 18.51 8.07
N ALA A 74 14.64 19.39 9.00
CA ALA A 74 16.06 19.65 9.26
C ALA A 74 16.78 18.36 9.77
N HIS A 75 17.98 18.09 9.26
CA HIS A 75 18.73 16.87 9.60
C HIS A 75 18.90 16.64 11.11
N LEU A 76 19.16 17.70 11.88
CA LEU A 76 19.31 17.64 13.33
C LEU A 76 18.02 17.21 14.07
N GLN A 77 16.86 17.32 13.43
CA GLN A 77 15.56 16.96 14.01
C GLN A 77 15.17 15.51 13.72
N LEU A 78 15.85 14.82 12.79
CA LEU A 78 15.54 13.44 12.42
C LEU A 78 15.56 12.45 13.59
N PRO A 79 16.58 12.43 14.46
CA PRO A 79 16.61 11.47 15.56
C PRO A 79 15.41 11.62 16.50
N ALA A 80 15.01 12.87 16.78
CA ALA A 80 13.87 13.16 17.63
C ALA A 80 12.55 12.75 16.97
N LYS A 81 12.42 12.97 15.65
CA LYS A 81 11.24 12.55 14.89
C LYS A 81 11.12 11.04 14.78
N TYR A 82 12.18 10.32 14.44
CA TYR A 82 12.17 8.87 14.40
C TYR A 82 11.83 8.26 15.77
N ALA A 83 12.37 8.80 16.86
CA ALA A 83 12.01 8.35 18.20
C ALA A 83 10.53 8.57 18.53
N ALA A 84 9.97 9.71 18.12
CA ALA A 84 8.54 10.01 18.32
C ALA A 84 7.62 9.11 17.47
N GLU A 85 7.98 8.84 16.22
CA GLU A 85 7.22 7.95 15.33
C GLU A 85 7.28 6.49 15.83
N ALA A 86 8.45 6.04 16.27
CA ALA A 86 8.61 4.72 16.87
C ALA A 86 7.80 4.57 18.18
N ALA A 87 7.83 5.59 19.05
CA ALA A 87 7.10 5.56 20.32
C ALA A 87 5.58 5.59 20.14
N SER A 88 5.10 6.34 19.14
CA SER A 88 3.67 6.43 18.83
C SER A 88 3.15 5.27 17.98
N GLN A 89 4.04 4.45 17.40
CA GLN A 89 3.71 3.43 16.40
C GLN A 89 2.92 4.00 15.21
N THR A 90 3.13 5.28 14.93
CA THR A 90 2.49 6.03 13.84
C THR A 90 3.53 6.96 13.24
N GLY A 91 3.60 7.05 11.91
CA GLY A 91 4.64 7.84 11.28
C GLY A 91 4.70 7.62 9.78
N HIS A 92 5.86 7.94 9.22
CA HIS A 92 6.14 7.70 7.81
C HIS A 92 6.43 6.21 7.57
N ASP A 93 6.17 5.74 6.36
CA ASP A 93 6.43 4.36 5.97
C ASP A 93 7.92 4.12 5.73
N MET A 94 8.64 5.17 5.32
CA MET A 94 10.06 5.14 4.95
C MET A 94 10.83 6.34 5.51
#